data_AF-A0A2A4CMP9-F1
#
_entry.id   AF-A0A2A4CMP9-F1
#
_cell.length_a   1.000
_cell.length_b   1.000
_cell.length_c   1.000
_cell.angle_alpha   90.00
_cell.angle_beta   90.00
_cell.angle_gamma   90.00
#
_symmetry.space_group_name_H-M   'P 1'
#
loop_
_entity.id
_entity.type
_entity.pdbx_description
1 polymer ?
#
loop_
_entity_poly.entity_id
_entity_poly.type
_entity_poly.pdbx_seq_one_letter_code
_entity_poly.pdbx_strand_id
1 'polypeptide(L)'
;MANDVKPRVKVPKKASAGEVVTIKCLITHPMESGQRKDKDGNLIPRSIINRLTCDLGDQNVIDITLEPAVSTNPYFEFTAKVDASGEFKFTWYDDDGSVYEDVKAIEVA
;
A
#
# COMPACT_ATOMS: atom_id res chain seq x y z
N MET A 1 -9.51 -15.96 -0.01
CA MET A 1 -8.44 -15.32 -0.81
C MET A 1 -9.06 -14.16 -1.54
N ALA A 2 -8.41 -13.00 -1.49
CA ALA A 2 -8.92 -11.82 -2.16
C ALA A 2 -8.79 -12.00 -3.69
N ASN A 3 -9.90 -11.81 -4.39
CA ASN A 3 -9.93 -11.84 -5.85
C ASN A 3 -9.82 -10.40 -6.38
N ASP A 4 -9.21 -10.23 -7.55
CA ASP A 4 -9.08 -8.94 -8.24
C ASP A 4 -8.34 -7.85 -7.43
N VAL A 5 -7.35 -8.25 -6.64
CA VAL A 5 -6.47 -7.33 -5.91
C VAL A 5 -5.65 -6.51 -6.89
N LYS A 6 -5.92 -5.21 -6.94
CA LYS A 6 -5.27 -4.29 -7.88
C LYS A 6 -4.76 -3.04 -7.16
N PRO A 7 -3.44 -2.81 -7.15
CA PRO A 7 -2.87 -1.55 -6.70
C PRO A 7 -3.23 -0.38 -7.63
N ARG A 8 -3.39 0.80 -7.03
CA ARG A 8 -3.61 2.08 -7.68
C ARG A 8 -2.76 3.12 -6.97
N VAL A 9 -1.64 3.48 -7.57
CA VAL A 9 -0.70 4.46 -7.03
C VAL A 9 -0.71 5.75 -7.85
N LYS A 10 -0.72 6.88 -7.14
CA LYS A 10 -0.52 8.22 -7.70
C LYS A 10 0.74 8.84 -7.09
N VAL A 11 1.75 9.00 -7.95
CA VAL A 11 2.99 9.75 -7.69
C VAL A 11 3.13 10.81 -8.79
N PRO A 12 3.61 12.04 -8.49
CA PRO A 12 4.03 12.99 -9.51
C PRO A 12 5.11 12.38 -10.42
N LYS A 13 5.02 12.62 -11.73
CA LYS A 13 6.04 12.13 -12.68
C LYS A 13 7.35 12.91 -12.59
N LYS A 14 7.29 14.14 -12.08
CA LYS A 14 8.43 15.06 -11.98
C LYS A 14 8.44 15.73 -10.61
N ALA A 15 9.63 16.02 -10.12
CA ALA A 15 9.89 16.81 -8.91
C ALA A 15 11.18 17.61 -9.09
N SER A 16 11.35 18.67 -8.30
CA SER A 16 12.63 19.36 -8.17
C SER A 16 13.50 18.64 -7.15
N ALA A 17 14.83 18.76 -7.24
CA ALA A 17 15.72 18.17 -6.25
C ALA A 17 15.42 18.73 -4.84
N GLY A 18 15.13 17.84 -3.90
CA GLY A 18 14.75 18.18 -2.52
C GLY A 18 13.28 18.55 -2.32
N GLU A 19 12.44 18.48 -3.37
CA GLU A 19 11.00 18.73 -3.27
C GLU A 19 10.30 17.63 -2.45
N VAL A 20 9.31 18.03 -1.67
CA VAL A 20 8.43 17.11 -0.92
C VAL A 20 7.18 16.85 -1.74
N VAL A 21 7.01 15.61 -2.20
CA VAL A 21 5.87 15.18 -3.00
C VAL A 21 4.86 14.41 -2.16
N THR A 22 3.57 14.60 -2.45
CA THR A 22 2.49 13.78 -1.88
C THR A 22 2.30 12.52 -2.70
N ILE A 23 2.32 11.38 -2.02
CA ILE A 23 2.09 10.05 -2.58
C ILE A 23 0.75 9.55 -2.05
N LYS A 24 -0.07 9.00 -2.96
CA LYS A 24 -1.35 8.39 -2.62
C LYS A 24 -1.38 6.98 -3.19
N CYS A 25 -1.66 5.99 -2.36
CA CYS A 25 -1.77 4.62 -2.80
C CYS A 25 -3.02 3.95 -2.24
N LEU A 26 -3.71 3.19 -3.09
CA LEU A 26 -4.88 2.40 -2.76
C LEU A 26 -4.72 1.00 -3.34
N ILE A 27 -5.18 -0.01 -2.62
CA ILE A 27 -5.24 -1.38 -3.14
C ILE A 27 -6.64 -1.96 -2.90
N THR A 28 -7.22 -2.59 -3.93
CA THR A 28 -8.53 -3.26 -3.77
C THR A 28 -8.36 -4.51 -2.90
N HIS A 29 -8.96 -4.52 -1.72
CA HIS A 29 -8.86 -5.66 -0.79
C HIS A 29 -10.03 -5.64 0.22
N PRO A 30 -10.68 -6.80 0.52
CA PRO A 30 -11.82 -6.86 1.43
C PRO A 30 -11.51 -6.42 2.86
N MET A 31 -10.29 -6.68 3.35
CA MET A 31 -9.87 -6.44 4.74
C MET A 31 -10.82 -7.11 5.75
N GLU A 32 -11.00 -8.44 5.62
CA GLU A 32 -11.87 -9.18 6.54
C GLU A 32 -11.25 -9.15 7.95
N SER A 33 -11.95 -8.49 8.88
CA SER A 33 -11.35 -8.08 10.16
C SER A 33 -11.28 -9.19 11.20
N GLY A 34 -11.96 -10.32 10.96
CA GLY A 34 -12.12 -11.37 11.96
C GLY A 34 -13.33 -11.18 12.88
N GLN A 35 -14.03 -10.03 12.78
CA GLN A 35 -15.13 -9.68 13.70
C GLN A 35 -16.52 -9.94 13.11
N ARG A 36 -16.62 -10.11 11.78
CA ARG A 36 -17.89 -10.37 11.11
C ARG A 36 -18.34 -11.81 11.35
N LYS A 37 -19.65 -12.01 11.44
CA LYS A 37 -20.26 -13.34 11.54
C LYS A 37 -20.86 -13.79 10.21
N ASP A 38 -20.81 -15.09 9.95
CA ASP A 38 -21.53 -15.72 8.85
C ASP A 38 -23.03 -15.91 9.19
N LYS A 39 -23.77 -16.59 8.29
CA LYS A 39 -25.21 -16.85 8.46
C LYS A 39 -25.51 -17.81 9.61
N ASP A 40 -24.55 -18.66 9.97
CA ASP A 40 -24.66 -19.65 11.04
C ASP A 40 -24.20 -19.07 12.40
N GLY A 41 -23.72 -17.82 12.40
CA GLY A 41 -23.29 -17.08 13.58
C GLY A 41 -21.82 -17.28 13.96
N ASN A 42 -21.03 -18.00 13.15
CA ASN A 42 -19.61 -18.22 13.38
C ASN A 42 -18.80 -16.99 12.97
N LEU A 43 -17.68 -16.73 13.65
CA LEU A 43 -16.75 -15.68 13.24
C LEU A 43 -16.05 -16.07 11.94
N ILE A 44 -15.98 -15.12 11.03
CA ILE A 44 -15.26 -15.27 9.76
C ILE A 44 -13.79 -14.98 10.04
N PRO A 45 -12.85 -15.86 9.66
CA PRO A 45 -11.43 -15.65 9.93
C PRO A 45 -10.91 -14.34 9.34
N ARG A 46 -9.97 -13.71 10.07
CA ARG A 46 -9.24 -12.54 9.60
C ARG A 46 -8.50 -12.88 8.29
N SER A 47 -8.55 -11.94 7.34
CA SER A 47 -7.74 -11.95 6.11
C SER A 47 -7.59 -10.50 5.66
N ILE A 48 -6.43 -9.92 5.98
CA ILE A 48 -6.09 -8.54 5.68
C ILE A 48 -4.75 -8.43 4.98
N ILE A 49 -4.52 -7.29 4.33
CA ILE A 49 -3.17 -6.82 4.07
C ILE A 49 -2.60 -6.38 5.42
N ASN A 50 -1.49 -6.99 5.82
CA ASN A 50 -0.88 -6.81 7.15
C ASN A 50 0.35 -5.89 7.13
N ARG A 51 0.91 -5.59 5.95
CA ARG A 51 2.03 -4.66 5.81
C ARG A 51 2.04 -3.94 4.47
N LEU A 52 2.47 -2.69 4.48
CA LEU A 52 2.75 -1.87 3.30
C LEU A 52 4.14 -1.24 3.43
N THR A 53 4.99 -1.42 2.42
CA THR A 53 6.25 -0.69 2.27
C THR A 53 6.25 0.19 1.03
N CYS A 54 6.92 1.33 1.11
CA CYS A 54 7.26 2.17 -0.03
C CYS A 54 8.75 2.50 0.02
N ASP A 55 9.46 2.20 -1.05
CA ASP A 55 10.89 2.46 -1.20
C ASP A 55 11.12 3.38 -2.41
N LEU A 56 12.07 4.32 -2.32
CA LEU A 56 12.55 5.14 -3.43
C LEU A 56 14.00 4.72 -3.73
N GLY A 57 14.20 3.96 -4.80
CA GLY A 57 15.48 3.27 -5.03
C GLY A 57 15.78 2.31 -3.87
N ASP A 58 16.94 2.49 -3.22
CA ASP A 58 17.35 1.66 -2.07
C ASP A 58 16.94 2.24 -0.70
N GLN A 59 16.21 3.37 -0.67
CA GLN A 59 15.81 4.05 0.56
C GLN A 59 14.35 3.78 0.91
N ASN A 60 14.11 3.24 2.10
CA ASN A 60 12.76 3.09 2.61
C ASN A 60 12.15 4.47 2.96
N VAL A 61 10.97 4.73 2.40
CA VAL A 61 10.18 5.95 2.66
C VAL A 61 9.24 5.71 3.81
N ILE A 62 8.54 4.58 3.79
CA ILE A 62 7.62 4.17 4.86
C ILE A 62 7.51 2.66 4.94
N ASP A 63 7.27 2.17 6.16
CA ASP A 63 6.94 0.80 6.48
C ASP A 63 5.79 0.81 7.50
N ILE A 64 4.64 0.31 7.09
CA ILE A 64 3.40 0.37 7.86
C ILE A 64 2.99 -1.05 8.20
N THR A 65 2.82 -1.34 9.49
CA THR A 65 2.09 -2.52 9.96
C THR A 65 0.60 -2.19 9.98
N LEU A 66 -0.21 -2.99 9.29
CA LEU A 66 -1.66 -2.84 9.21
C LEU A 66 -2.34 -3.82 10.14
N GLU A 67 -3.41 -3.35 10.79
CA GLU A 67 -4.25 -4.17 11.67
C GLU A 67 -5.71 -4.15 11.20
N PRO A 68 -6.57 -5.06 11.70
CA PRO A 68 -7.93 -5.29 11.19
C PRO A 68 -8.88 -4.09 11.22
N ALA A 69 -8.51 -3.00 11.89
CA ALA A 69 -9.29 -1.77 11.92
C ALA A 69 -9.07 -0.87 10.68
N VAL A 70 -8.11 -1.21 9.81
CA VAL A 70 -7.93 -0.51 8.52
C VAL A 70 -9.08 -0.88 7.58
N SER A 71 -9.72 0.14 7.02
CA SER A 71 -10.88 -0.01 6.13
C SER A 71 -10.60 -0.89 4.91
N THR A 72 -11.66 -1.53 4.41
CA THR A 72 -11.71 -2.13 3.06
C THR A 72 -11.15 -1.17 2.01
N ASN A 73 -10.43 -1.71 1.04
CA ASN A 73 -9.63 -0.99 0.05
C ASN A 73 -8.62 -0.02 0.71
N PRO A 74 -7.60 -0.53 1.42
CA PRO A 74 -6.67 0.29 2.18
C PRO A 74 -6.10 1.45 1.35
N TYR A 75 -6.24 2.66 1.88
CA TYR A 75 -5.74 3.89 1.30
C TYR A 75 -4.72 4.53 2.25
N PHE A 76 -3.58 4.93 1.70
CA PHE A 76 -2.56 5.67 2.44
C PHE A 76 -2.14 6.91 1.65
N GLU A 77 -1.92 7.98 2.39
CA GLU A 77 -1.38 9.23 1.90
C GLU A 77 -0.25 9.66 2.81
N PHE A 78 0.92 9.88 2.21
CA PHE A 78 2.12 10.32 2.91
C PHE A 78 2.96 11.19 1.99
N THR A 79 3.99 11.81 2.54
CA THR A 79 4.93 12.63 1.79
C THR A 79 6.31 11.98 1.74
N ALA A 80 7.03 12.23 0.64
CA ALA A 80 8.42 11.81 0.48
C ALA A 80 9.24 12.98 -0.06
N LYS A 81 10.47 13.14 0.42
CA LYS A 81 11.43 14.08 -0.15
C LYS A 81 12.16 13.39 -1.30
N VAL A 82 12.24 14.05 -2.46
CA VAL A 82 12.81 13.47 -3.68
C VAL A 82 14.10 14.22 -4.01
N ASP A 83 15.25 13.61 -3.75
CA ASP A 83 16.56 14.23 -4.00
C ASP A 83 17.12 13.90 -5.38
N ALA A 84 16.76 12.75 -5.96
CA ALA A 84 17.20 12.31 -7.28
C ALA A 84 16.10 11.51 -8.00
N SER A 85 16.20 11.42 -9.33
CA SER A 85 15.34 10.55 -10.15
C SER A 85 15.44 9.10 -9.70
N GLY A 86 14.34 8.38 -9.77
CA GLY A 86 14.30 6.98 -9.36
C GLY A 86 12.92 6.36 -9.53
N GLU A 87 12.71 5.24 -8.87
CA GLU A 87 11.44 4.53 -8.88
C GLU A 87 10.93 4.36 -7.45
N PHE A 88 9.67 4.73 -7.24
CA PHE A 88 8.94 4.30 -6.06
C PHE A 88 8.46 2.87 -6.26
N LYS A 89 8.87 1.97 -5.37
CA LYS A 89 8.39 0.60 -5.29
C LYS A 89 7.46 0.48 -4.10
N PHE A 90 6.23 0.03 -4.34
CA PHE A 90 5.23 -0.23 -3.31
C PHE A 90 5.03 -1.73 -3.19
N THR A 91 5.01 -2.24 -1.96
CA THR A 91 4.78 -3.67 -1.69
C THR A 91 3.73 -3.84 -0.60
N TRP A 92 2.68 -4.59 -0.90
CA TRP A 92 1.64 -5.00 0.06
C TRP A 92 1.77 -6.49 0.36
N TYR A 93 1.68 -6.83 1.64
CA TYR A 93 1.78 -8.21 2.13
C TYR A 93 0.44 -8.65 2.70
N ASP A 94 -0.06 -9.80 2.25
CA ASP A 94 -1.34 -10.37 2.67
C ASP A 94 -1.16 -11.45 3.74
N ASP A 95 -2.17 -11.63 4.60
CA ASP A 95 -2.26 -12.73 5.55
C ASP A 95 -2.28 -14.11 4.85
N ASP A 96 -2.74 -14.19 3.59
CA ASP A 96 -2.71 -15.42 2.81
C ASP A 96 -1.32 -15.75 2.20
N GLY A 97 -0.32 -14.90 2.43
CA GLY A 97 1.05 -15.04 1.93
C GLY A 97 1.29 -14.41 0.55
N SER A 98 0.24 -13.87 -0.09
CA SER A 98 0.38 -13.13 -1.34
C SER A 98 1.16 -11.84 -1.14
N VAL A 99 1.88 -11.45 -2.20
CA VAL A 99 2.61 -10.19 -2.27
C VAL A 99 2.18 -9.45 -3.52
N TYR A 100 1.80 -8.18 -3.35
CA TYR A 100 1.40 -7.31 -4.46
C TYR A 100 2.39 -6.16 -4.59
N GLU A 101 2.78 -5.83 -5.82
CA GLU A 101 3.74 -4.76 -6.08
C GLU A 101 3.20 -3.78 -7.13
N ASP A 102 3.58 -2.50 -6.99
CA ASP A 102 3.43 -1.49 -8.04
C ASP A 102 4.69 -0.60 -8.07
N VAL A 103 5.06 -0.15 -9.26
CA VAL A 103 6.23 0.68 -9.49
C VAL A 103 5.81 1.98 -10.19
N LYS A 104 6.37 3.11 -9.73
CA LYS A 104 6.15 4.43 -10.32
C LYS A 104 7.46 5.20 -10.40
N ALA A 105 7.89 5.49 -11.63
CA ALA A 105 9.03 6.34 -11.88
C ALA A 105 8.76 7.81 -11.51
N ILE A 106 9.80 8.48 -11.03
CA ILE A 106 9.84 9.93 -10.80
C ILE A 106 11.14 10.50 -11.37
N GLU A 107 11.03 11.59 -12.13
CA GLU A 107 12.16 12.30 -12.69
C GLU A 107 12.44 13.59 -11.90
N VAL A 108 13.68 13.79 -11.49
CA VAL A 108 14.13 15.08 -10.97
C VAL A 108 14.58 15.97 -12.13
N ALA A 109 14.05 17.19 -12.15
CA ALA A 109 14.37 18.24 -13.11
C ALA A 109 15.23 19.35 -12.50
#